data_AF-A0AAJ0ETZ9-F1
#
_entry.id   AF-A0AAJ0ETZ9-F1
#
_cell.length_a   1.000
_cell.length_b   1.000
_cell.length_c   1.000
_cell.angle_alpha   90.00
_cell.angle_beta   90.00
_cell.angle_gamma   90.00
#
_symmetry.space_group_name_H-M   'P 1'
#
loop_
_entity.id
_entity.type
_entity.pdbx_description
1 polymer ?
#
loop_
_entity_poly.entity_id
_entity_poly.type
_entity_poly.pdbx_seq_one_letter_code
_entity_poly.pdbx_strand_id
1 'polypeptide(L)'
;MPRPNRKAAILGLDWGSSAIRASILPRDTLMVHTIWNSRSTPAHDEHYQKGAFNSALYLDGVGKPYTGEALDEDRDPVPSKPFFSRSPETGIDTVDASLNGLEADMKWALVNRGMEQIVETVFTEIEKVCRGQSLELRGRLFYIDEIGLSYPAHWRLEERTRYEQLLRRVMPAVSTLISESIKPDVAINFHVESLASAHMLFWSRQMIIDIIPPPLTSMLLVFLDFGGYTMLSFP
;
A
#
# COMPACT_ATOMS: atom_id res chain seq x y z
N MET A 1 22.17 -1.59 -28.69
CA MET A 1 22.16 -2.79 -27.82
C MET A 1 20.74 -3.34 -27.78
N PRO A 2 20.52 -4.67 -27.80
CA PRO A 2 19.18 -5.22 -27.59
C PRO A 2 18.67 -4.82 -26.21
N ARG A 3 17.40 -4.40 -26.10
CA ARG A 3 16.78 -4.16 -24.79
C ARG A 3 16.81 -5.47 -24.00
N PRO A 4 17.14 -5.44 -22.69
CA PRO A 4 17.06 -6.63 -21.86
C PRO A 4 15.66 -7.26 -21.97
N ASN A 5 15.58 -8.59 -22.03
CA ASN A 5 14.30 -9.29 -22.08
C ASN A 5 13.57 -9.15 -20.73
N ARG A 6 12.64 -8.18 -20.63
CA ARG A 6 11.82 -7.94 -19.44
C ARG A 6 10.55 -8.79 -19.51
N LYS A 7 10.18 -9.42 -18.39
CA LYS A 7 8.96 -10.21 -18.26
C LYS A 7 7.81 -9.34 -17.72
N ALA A 8 6.59 -9.61 -18.17
CA ALA A 8 5.40 -8.95 -17.64
C ALA A 8 5.12 -9.40 -16.20
N ALA A 9 4.67 -8.48 -15.35
CA ALA A 9 4.24 -8.78 -14.00
C ALA A 9 3.10 -7.87 -13.54
N ILE A 10 2.35 -8.36 -12.56
CA ILE A 10 1.29 -7.63 -11.86
C ILE A 10 1.87 -7.13 -10.53
N LEU A 11 1.65 -5.86 -10.20
CA LEU A 11 1.95 -5.28 -8.90
C LEU A 11 0.69 -5.32 -8.02
N GLY A 12 0.75 -5.97 -6.85
CA GLY A 12 -0.26 -5.83 -5.81
C GLY A 12 0.19 -4.80 -4.77
N LEU A 13 -0.64 -3.82 -4.44
CA LEU A 13 -0.38 -2.83 -3.40
C LEU A 13 -1.54 -2.77 -2.41
N ASP A 14 -1.23 -3.00 -1.15
CA ASP A 14 -2.14 -2.88 -0.02
C ASP A 14 -1.75 -1.69 0.84
N TRP A 15 -2.59 -0.65 0.86
CA TRP A 15 -2.36 0.55 1.67
C TRP A 15 -3.18 0.46 2.95
N GLY A 16 -2.61 -0.19 3.97
CA GLY A 16 -3.18 -0.26 5.31
C GLY A 16 -2.99 1.06 6.08
N SER A 17 -3.81 1.25 7.12
CA SER A 17 -3.68 2.42 7.99
C SER A 17 -2.36 2.43 8.76
N SER A 18 -1.88 1.25 9.17
CA SER A 18 -0.63 1.09 9.95
C SER A 18 0.60 0.77 9.10
N ALA A 19 0.42 0.10 7.96
CA ALA A 19 1.50 -0.25 7.06
C ALA A 19 1.02 -0.42 5.63
N ILE A 20 1.92 -0.18 4.69
CA ILE A 20 1.72 -0.45 3.26
C ILE A 20 2.51 -1.71 2.89
N ARG A 21 1.91 -2.59 2.09
CA ARG A 21 2.54 -3.82 1.61
C ARG A 21 2.47 -3.88 0.10
N ALA A 22 3.57 -4.32 -0.53
CA ALA A 22 3.64 -4.45 -1.96
C ALA A 22 4.14 -5.85 -2.36
N SER A 23 3.64 -6.37 -3.47
CA SER A 23 4.04 -7.66 -4.02
C SER A 23 4.04 -7.67 -5.54
N ILE A 24 4.86 -8.51 -6.15
CA ILE A 24 4.92 -8.71 -7.59
C ILE A 24 4.56 -10.16 -7.91
N LEU A 25 3.67 -10.34 -8.88
CA LEU A 25 3.34 -11.62 -9.49
C LEU A 25 3.81 -11.63 -10.94
N PRO A 26 4.95 -12.26 -11.27
CA PRO A 26 5.35 -12.47 -12.66
C PRO A 26 4.31 -13.31 -13.39
N ARG A 27 3.84 -12.85 -14.57
CA ARG A 27 2.76 -13.52 -15.32
C ARG A 27 3.12 -14.93 -15.81
N ASP A 28 4.41 -15.20 -15.94
CA ASP A 28 4.93 -16.53 -16.31
C ASP A 28 5.05 -17.49 -15.12
N THR A 29 4.62 -17.06 -13.93
CA THR A 29 4.66 -17.84 -12.70
C THR A 29 3.34 -17.73 -11.94
N LEU A 30 3.15 -18.61 -10.96
CA LEU A 30 2.06 -18.51 -9.98
C LEU A 30 2.59 -18.11 -8.59
N MET A 31 3.79 -17.53 -8.53
CA MET A 31 4.46 -17.23 -7.28
C MET A 31 4.46 -15.73 -7.02
N VAL A 32 3.83 -15.35 -5.92
CA VAL A 32 3.82 -13.97 -5.43
C VAL A 32 5.12 -13.70 -4.69
N HIS A 33 5.79 -12.60 -5.04
CA HIS A 33 7.01 -12.14 -4.39
C HIS A 33 6.72 -10.90 -3.58
N THR A 34 7.05 -10.92 -2.29
CA THR A 34 6.89 -9.74 -1.43
C THR A 34 8.00 -8.74 -1.71
N ILE A 35 7.65 -7.45 -1.77
CA ILE A 35 8.62 -6.37 -1.89
C ILE A 35 9.03 -5.94 -0.50
N TRP A 36 10.34 -5.90 -0.25
CA TRP A 36 10.88 -5.53 1.04
C TRP A 36 11.28 -4.07 1.08
N ASN A 37 10.99 -3.41 2.19
CA ASN A 37 11.54 -2.10 2.50
C ASN A 37 13.04 -2.19 2.81
N SER A 38 13.79 -1.12 2.51
CA SER A 38 15.25 -1.09 2.65
C SER A 38 15.74 -0.96 4.10
N ARG A 39 14.88 -0.48 5.00
CA ARG A 39 15.13 -0.41 6.45
C ARG A 39 13.89 -0.94 7.15
N SER A 40 13.92 -2.19 7.61
CA SER A 40 12.93 -2.66 8.59
C SER A 40 13.45 -2.26 9.96
N THR A 41 12.67 -1.48 10.69
CA THR A 41 12.99 -1.13 12.08
C THR A 41 12.09 -2.01 12.96
N PRO A 42 12.58 -3.14 13.51
CA PRO A 42 11.72 -4.13 14.18
C PRO A 42 11.20 -3.67 15.55
N ALA A 43 11.29 -2.38 15.88
CA ALA A 43 11.35 -1.93 17.26
C ALA A 43 9.99 -1.62 17.90
N HIS A 44 8.91 -1.41 17.14
CA HIS A 44 7.71 -0.78 17.71
C HIS A 44 6.38 -1.51 17.48
N ASP A 45 6.30 -2.48 16.56
CA ASP A 45 5.07 -3.25 16.34
C ASP A 45 5.33 -4.56 15.57
N GLU A 46 4.59 -5.63 15.87
CA GLU A 46 4.49 -6.83 15.03
C GLU A 46 3.98 -6.50 13.61
N HIS A 47 3.43 -5.30 13.40
CA HIS A 47 2.99 -4.77 12.12
C HIS A 47 4.11 -4.22 11.20
N TYR A 48 5.30 -3.90 11.73
CA TYR A 48 6.45 -3.36 10.95
C TYR A 48 7.53 -4.41 10.62
N GLN A 49 7.06 -5.59 10.23
CA GLN A 49 7.92 -6.66 9.72
C GLN A 49 8.51 -6.29 8.35
N LYS A 50 9.52 -7.05 7.93
CA LYS A 50 10.11 -6.93 6.60
C LYS A 50 9.03 -6.93 5.50
N GLY A 51 8.98 -5.88 4.68
CA GLY A 51 7.95 -5.69 3.65
C GLY A 51 6.70 -4.92 4.09
N ALA A 52 6.68 -4.41 5.32
CA ALA A 52 5.70 -3.43 5.80
C ALA A 52 6.31 -2.03 5.77
N PHE A 53 5.93 -1.24 4.77
CA PHE A 53 6.36 0.14 4.59
C PHE A 53 5.61 1.06 5.56
N ASN A 54 6.30 2.08 6.06
CA ASN A 54 5.71 3.06 6.97
C ASN A 54 4.60 3.86 6.26
N SER A 55 3.41 3.90 6.87
CA SER A 55 2.24 4.66 6.38
C SER A 55 1.94 5.91 7.24
N ALA A 56 2.74 6.21 8.26
CA ALA A 56 2.49 7.32 9.17
C ALA A 56 2.95 8.67 8.58
N LEU A 57 2.19 9.71 8.89
CA LEU A 57 2.50 11.11 8.60
C LEU A 57 2.69 11.88 9.90
N TYR A 58 3.53 12.91 9.86
CA TYR A 58 3.76 13.83 10.97
C TYR A 58 3.33 15.22 10.54
N LEU A 59 2.25 15.73 11.14
CA LEU A 59 1.55 16.90 10.61
C LEU A 59 1.73 18.14 11.49
N ASP A 60 2.64 18.12 12.45
CA ASP A 60 2.93 19.23 13.38
C ASP A 60 3.66 20.42 12.72
N GLY A 61 4.06 20.29 11.46
CA GLY A 61 4.78 21.32 10.71
C GLY A 61 6.28 21.36 10.99
N VAL A 62 6.78 20.47 11.86
CA VAL A 62 8.21 20.35 12.17
C VAL A 62 8.85 19.33 11.23
N GLY A 63 9.95 19.70 10.58
CA GLY A 63 10.70 18.77 9.73
C GLY A 63 9.92 18.29 8.51
N LYS A 64 10.09 17.00 8.16
CA LYS A 64 9.40 16.38 7.01
C LYS A 64 8.07 15.75 7.48
N PRO A 65 7.02 15.82 6.64
CA PRO A 65 5.75 15.17 6.95
C PRO A 65 5.81 13.64 6.85
N TYR A 66 6.81 13.10 6.14
CA TYR A 66 7.12 11.68 6.12
C TYR A 66 8.63 11.49 6.33
N THR A 67 8.98 10.59 7.23
CA THR A 67 10.36 10.32 7.67
C THR A 67 10.98 9.12 6.95
N GLY A 68 10.32 8.60 5.91
CA GLY A 68 10.68 7.33 5.30
C GLY A 68 10.25 6.16 6.20
N GLU A 69 11.05 5.11 6.17
CA GLU A 69 10.82 3.89 6.96
C GLU A 69 11.13 4.06 8.47
N ALA A 70 11.65 5.21 8.89
CA ALA A 70 11.90 5.50 10.30
C ALA A 70 10.64 6.07 10.95
N LEU A 71 10.33 5.62 12.17
CA LEU A 71 9.36 6.31 13.03
C LEU A 71 10.08 7.44 13.78
N ASP A 72 9.37 8.52 14.01
CA ASP A 72 9.82 9.65 14.81
C ASP A 72 9.22 9.49 16.20
N GLU A 73 10.06 9.18 17.18
CA GLU A 73 9.62 8.91 18.55
C GLU A 73 9.19 10.17 19.29
N ASP A 74 9.56 11.35 18.79
CA ASP A 74 9.28 12.65 19.42
C ASP A 74 8.01 13.31 18.88
N ARG A 75 7.36 12.72 17.86
CA ARG A 75 6.18 13.30 17.18
C ARG A 75 5.04 12.30 17.07
N ASP A 76 3.81 12.82 17.18
CA ASP A 76 2.61 11.97 17.07
C ASP A 76 2.39 11.49 15.63
N PRO A 77 2.40 10.17 15.38
CA PRO A 77 2.15 9.62 14.05
C PRO A 77 0.64 9.67 13.72
N VAL A 78 0.33 10.07 12.50
CA VAL A 78 -1.03 10.13 11.96
C VAL A 78 -1.15 9.13 10.81
N PRO A 79 -2.17 8.24 10.78
CA PRO A 79 -2.34 7.29 9.68
C PRO A 79 -2.59 8.02 8.37
N SER A 80 -1.92 7.62 7.28
CA SER A 80 -2.10 8.24 5.96
C SER A 80 -3.42 7.87 5.25
N LYS A 81 -3.91 6.65 5.48
CA LYS A 81 -5.05 6.10 4.74
C LYS A 81 -6.34 6.93 4.79
N PRO A 82 -6.75 7.53 5.94
CA PRO A 82 -7.94 8.39 5.98
C PRO A 82 -7.90 9.56 4.99
N PHE A 83 -6.71 10.07 4.64
CA PHE A 83 -6.56 11.24 3.77
C PHE A 83 -6.91 10.99 2.29
N PHE A 84 -7.24 9.76 1.90
CA PHE A 84 -7.93 9.53 0.62
C PHE A 84 -9.36 10.08 0.61
N SER A 85 -9.98 10.30 1.78
CA SER A 85 -11.28 10.97 1.94
C SER A 85 -11.17 12.51 1.88
N ARG A 86 -12.25 13.18 1.45
CA ARG A 86 -12.42 14.65 1.59
C ARG A 86 -12.61 15.09 3.03
N SER A 87 -13.19 14.20 3.82
CA SER A 87 -13.50 14.42 5.23
C SER A 87 -12.85 13.26 5.96
N PRO A 88 -11.52 13.30 6.10
CA PRO A 88 -10.79 12.24 6.79
C PRO A 88 -11.19 12.22 8.26
N GLU A 89 -11.37 11.02 8.79
CA GLU A 89 -11.50 10.78 10.22
C GLU A 89 -10.23 10.05 10.65
N THR A 90 -9.29 10.77 11.25
CA THR A 90 -8.01 10.18 11.66
C THR A 90 -8.07 9.53 13.03
N GLY A 91 -9.09 9.86 13.83
CA GLY A 91 -9.20 9.48 15.23
C GLY A 91 -8.34 10.34 16.16
N ILE A 92 -7.80 11.46 15.64
CA ILE A 92 -6.96 12.40 16.38
C ILE A 92 -7.62 13.78 16.30
N ASP A 93 -8.37 14.15 17.35
CA ASP A 93 -9.22 15.36 17.38
C ASP A 93 -8.50 16.64 16.97
N THR A 94 -7.23 16.80 17.38
CA THR A 94 -6.43 17.99 17.07
C THR A 94 -6.11 18.07 15.58
N VAL A 95 -5.82 16.93 14.95
CA VAL A 95 -5.58 16.84 13.50
C VAL A 95 -6.89 17.09 12.77
N ASP A 96 -7.97 16.41 13.15
CA ASP A 96 -9.28 16.51 12.50
C ASP A 96 -9.84 17.94 12.58
N ALA A 97 -9.65 18.64 13.71
CA ALA A 97 -10.00 20.05 13.84
C ALA A 97 -9.14 20.96 12.95
N SER A 98 -7.83 20.70 12.86
CA SER A 98 -6.91 21.52 12.06
C SER A 98 -7.19 21.46 10.55
N LEU A 99 -7.72 20.33 10.05
CA LEU A 99 -8.05 20.12 8.63
C LEU A 99 -9.25 20.92 8.14
N ASN A 100 -10.06 21.43 9.08
CA ASN A 100 -11.26 22.23 8.81
C ASN A 100 -11.13 23.67 9.34
N GLY A 101 -9.98 24.02 9.92
CA GLY A 101 -9.73 25.31 10.58
C GLY A 101 -8.98 26.31 9.70
N LEU A 102 -8.46 27.37 10.34
CA LEU A 102 -7.70 28.44 9.68
C LEU A 102 -6.40 27.96 9.03
N GLU A 103 -5.84 26.84 9.50
CA GLU A 103 -4.60 26.24 9.00
C GLU A 103 -4.82 25.11 7.99
N ALA A 104 -6.07 24.90 7.54
CA ALA A 104 -6.45 23.78 6.69
C ALA A 104 -5.57 23.66 5.44
N ASP A 105 -5.35 24.75 4.70
CA ASP A 105 -4.55 24.74 3.47
C ASP A 105 -3.10 24.28 3.72
N MET A 106 -2.50 24.75 4.82
CA MET A 106 -1.14 24.37 5.21
C MET A 106 -1.09 22.89 5.61
N LYS A 107 -2.06 22.41 6.39
CA LYS A 107 -2.18 20.99 6.76
C LYS A 107 -2.37 20.10 5.54
N TRP A 108 -3.26 20.45 4.62
CA TRP A 108 -3.48 19.70 3.39
C TRP A 108 -2.23 19.69 2.49
N ALA A 109 -1.44 20.77 2.47
CA ALA A 109 -0.16 20.77 1.77
C ALA A 109 0.84 19.76 2.38
N LEU A 110 0.92 19.67 3.72
CA LEU A 110 1.75 18.67 4.40
C LEU A 110 1.27 17.25 4.13
N VAL A 111 -0.04 17.00 4.19
CA VAL A 111 -0.65 15.71 3.87
C VAL A 111 -0.29 15.29 2.45
N ASN A 112 -0.57 16.14 1.47
CA ASN A 112 -0.29 15.84 0.06
C ASN A 112 1.18 15.51 -0.17
N ARG A 113 2.09 16.32 0.40
CA ARG A 113 3.52 16.09 0.30
C ARG A 113 3.95 14.77 0.94
N GLY A 114 3.43 14.45 2.13
CA GLY A 114 3.73 13.20 2.82
C GLY A 114 3.24 11.97 2.05
N MET A 115 2.01 12.01 1.53
CA MET A 115 1.44 10.96 0.68
C MET A 115 2.29 10.70 -0.57
N GLU A 116 2.78 11.76 -1.22
CA GLU A 116 3.68 11.64 -2.37
C GLU A 116 5.00 10.98 -1.99
N GLN A 117 5.61 11.39 -0.87
CA GLN A 117 6.87 10.83 -0.39
C GLN A 117 6.75 9.34 -0.01
N ILE A 118 5.59 8.91 0.50
CA ILE A 118 5.29 7.49 0.74
C ILE A 118 5.30 6.73 -0.59
N VAL A 119 4.58 7.22 -1.60
CA VAL A 119 4.54 6.58 -2.93
C VAL A 119 5.94 6.53 -3.54
N GLU A 120 6.70 7.62 -3.50
CA GLU A 120 8.09 7.66 -3.98
C GLU A 120 8.95 6.57 -3.32
N THR A 121 8.81 6.39 -2.00
CA THR A 121 9.57 5.41 -1.22
C THR A 121 9.22 3.98 -1.62
N VAL A 122 7.92 3.65 -1.67
CA VAL A 122 7.44 2.32 -2.07
C VAL A 122 7.84 2.00 -3.51
N PHE A 123 7.65 2.95 -4.43
CA PHE A 123 7.96 2.74 -5.86
C PHE A 123 9.46 2.69 -6.15
N THR A 124 10.30 3.32 -5.34
CA THR A 124 11.75 3.14 -5.41
C THR A 124 12.14 1.69 -5.13
N GLU A 125 11.55 1.04 -4.12
CA GLU A 125 11.84 -0.38 -3.85
C GLU A 125 11.25 -1.30 -4.92
N ILE A 126 10.04 -1.00 -5.43
CA ILE A 126 9.45 -1.70 -6.59
C ILE A 126 10.41 -1.67 -7.79
N GLU A 127 11.00 -0.50 -8.09
CA GLU A 127 11.92 -0.35 -9.20
C GLU A 127 13.15 -1.25 -9.08
N LYS A 128 13.74 -1.33 -7.86
CA LYS A 128 14.87 -2.22 -7.59
C LYS A 128 14.51 -3.67 -7.85
N VAL A 129 13.31 -4.10 -7.45
CA VAL A 129 12.81 -5.46 -7.74
C VAL A 129 12.67 -5.68 -9.24
N CYS A 130 12.03 -4.75 -9.97
CA CYS A 130 11.87 -4.83 -11.43
C CYS A 130 13.21 -4.87 -12.19
N ARG A 131 14.28 -4.34 -11.58
CA ARG A 131 15.64 -4.35 -12.12
C ARG A 131 16.46 -5.57 -11.70
N GLY A 132 15.85 -6.54 -11.04
CA GLY A 132 16.53 -7.75 -10.59
C GLY A 132 17.59 -7.47 -9.52
N GLN A 133 17.43 -6.40 -8.75
CA GLN A 133 18.30 -6.04 -7.62
C GLN A 133 17.84 -6.67 -6.29
N SER A 134 16.64 -7.27 -6.27
CA SER A 134 16.19 -8.09 -5.15
C SER A 134 16.95 -9.42 -5.11
N LEU A 135 17.24 -9.90 -3.90
CA LEU A 135 17.91 -11.19 -3.65
C LEU A 135 17.13 -12.36 -4.24
N GLU A 136 15.80 -12.38 -4.08
CA GLU A 136 14.94 -13.49 -4.52
C GLU A 136 14.76 -13.54 -6.04
N LEU A 137 14.87 -12.40 -6.70
CA LEU A 137 14.57 -12.22 -8.12
C LEU A 137 15.80 -11.80 -8.93
N ARG A 138 16.99 -12.07 -8.40
CA ARG A 138 18.25 -11.57 -8.95
C ARG A 138 18.42 -11.97 -10.42
N GLY A 139 18.70 -10.98 -11.26
CA GLY A 139 18.90 -11.18 -12.70
C GLY A 139 17.62 -11.38 -13.52
N ARG A 140 16.43 -11.39 -12.89
CA ARG A 140 15.14 -11.33 -13.61
C ARG A 140 14.71 -9.87 -13.71
N LEU A 141 14.37 -9.45 -14.92
CA LEU A 141 13.91 -8.09 -15.18
C LEU A 141 12.43 -8.11 -15.49
N PHE A 142 11.70 -7.14 -14.92
CA PHE A 142 10.26 -7.05 -15.05
C PHE A 142 9.81 -5.70 -15.60
N TYR A 143 8.62 -5.70 -16.20
CA TYR A 143 7.81 -4.51 -16.36
C TYR A 143 6.41 -4.79 -15.79
N ILE A 144 5.82 -3.78 -15.16
CA ILE A 144 4.48 -3.84 -14.60
C ILE A 144 3.49 -3.40 -15.67
N ASP A 145 2.55 -4.26 -16.01
CA ASP A 145 1.45 -3.96 -16.94
C ASP A 145 0.08 -3.86 -16.28
N GLU A 146 0.00 -4.22 -15.00
CA GLU A 146 -1.22 -4.12 -14.20
C GLU A 146 -0.86 -3.87 -12.73
N ILE A 147 -1.66 -3.04 -12.06
CA ILE A 147 -1.57 -2.76 -10.63
C ILE A 147 -2.92 -3.10 -10.00
N GLY A 148 -2.92 -4.05 -9.06
CA GLY A 148 -4.04 -4.33 -8.18
C GLY A 148 -3.93 -3.53 -6.88
N LEU A 149 -4.91 -2.70 -6.58
CA LEU A 149 -4.99 -1.90 -5.36
C LEU A 149 -6.08 -2.46 -4.44
N SER A 150 -5.75 -2.68 -3.18
CA SER A 150 -6.76 -2.99 -2.16
C SER A 150 -7.46 -1.70 -1.68
N TYR A 151 -8.71 -1.81 -1.24
CA TYR A 151 -9.43 -0.74 -0.55
C TYR A 151 -10.49 -1.30 0.42
N PRO A 152 -10.85 -0.56 1.48
CA PRO A 152 -11.85 -1.02 2.43
C PRO A 152 -13.26 -0.91 1.84
N ALA A 153 -14.15 -1.83 2.19
CA ALA A 153 -15.48 -1.94 1.57
C ALA A 153 -16.36 -0.69 1.68
N HIS A 154 -16.10 0.19 2.65
CA HIS A 154 -16.87 1.42 2.87
C HIS A 154 -16.44 2.60 1.98
N TRP A 155 -15.27 2.53 1.33
CA TRP A 155 -14.84 3.58 0.39
C TRP A 155 -15.75 3.64 -0.84
N ARG A 156 -15.97 4.86 -1.30
CA ARG A 156 -16.77 5.15 -2.48
C ARG A 156 -15.87 5.34 -3.70
N LEU A 157 -16.45 5.80 -4.79
CA LEU A 157 -15.70 6.07 -6.02
C LEU A 157 -14.67 7.19 -5.83
N GLU A 158 -14.95 8.16 -4.97
CA GLU A 158 -14.09 9.31 -4.76
C GLU A 158 -12.73 8.93 -4.16
N GLU A 159 -12.72 8.16 -3.07
CA GLU A 159 -11.48 7.77 -2.38
C GLU A 159 -10.60 6.94 -3.31
N ARG A 160 -11.21 6.01 -4.06
CA ARG A 160 -10.51 5.21 -5.09
C ARG A 160 -9.94 6.07 -6.21
N THR A 161 -10.71 7.05 -6.68
CA THR A 161 -10.26 8.00 -7.72
C THR A 161 -9.05 8.80 -7.23
N ARG A 162 -9.07 9.27 -5.97
CA ARG A 162 -7.93 10.00 -5.38
C ARG A 162 -6.71 9.11 -5.21
N TYR A 163 -6.91 7.85 -4.80
CA TYR A 163 -5.82 6.87 -4.69
C TYR A 163 -5.16 6.64 -6.05
N GLU A 164 -5.96 6.39 -7.09
CA GLU A 164 -5.44 6.23 -8.45
C GLU A 164 -4.71 7.49 -8.94
N GLN A 165 -5.30 8.68 -8.73
CA GLN A 165 -4.70 9.95 -9.15
C GLN A 165 -3.36 10.21 -8.47
N LEU A 166 -3.24 9.92 -7.17
CA LEU A 166 -1.98 10.04 -6.44
C LEU A 166 -0.90 9.17 -7.09
N LEU A 167 -1.18 7.88 -7.33
CA LEU A 167 -0.23 6.98 -7.97
C LEU A 167 0.13 7.46 -9.38
N ARG A 168 -0.86 7.80 -10.21
CA ARG A 168 -0.61 8.27 -11.58
C ARG A 168 0.20 9.57 -11.64
N ARG A 169 0.05 10.45 -10.64
CA ARG A 169 0.83 11.68 -10.53
C ARG A 169 2.28 11.39 -10.15
N VAL A 170 2.50 10.51 -9.18
CA VAL A 170 3.82 10.29 -8.58
C VAL A 170 4.67 9.30 -9.38
N MET A 171 4.09 8.20 -9.86
CA MET A 171 4.83 7.13 -10.58
C MET A 171 5.77 7.65 -11.69
N PRO A 172 5.35 8.59 -12.57
CA PRO A 172 6.25 9.11 -13.61
C PRO A 172 7.37 10.00 -13.06
N ALA A 173 7.17 10.60 -11.88
CA ALA A 173 8.06 11.59 -11.28
C ALA A 173 9.14 10.96 -10.38
N VAL A 174 8.91 9.77 -9.81
CA VAL A 174 9.86 9.12 -8.90
C VAL A 174 11.22 8.86 -9.56
N SER A 175 11.22 8.50 -10.84
CA SER A 175 12.45 8.30 -11.62
C SER A 175 12.14 8.18 -13.12
N THR A 176 13.01 8.74 -13.96
CA THR A 176 13.01 8.48 -15.43
C THR A 176 13.17 7.00 -15.78
N LEU A 177 13.47 6.17 -14.78
CA LEU A 177 13.72 4.75 -14.90
C LEU A 177 12.55 3.88 -14.36
N ILE A 178 11.68 4.43 -13.51
CA ILE A 178 10.38 3.82 -13.16
C ILE A 178 9.46 3.81 -14.36
N SER A 179 9.51 4.84 -15.20
CA SER A 179 8.77 4.89 -16.48
C SER A 179 9.15 3.77 -17.46
N GLU A 180 10.30 3.12 -17.28
CA GLU A 180 10.66 1.91 -18.04
C GLU A 180 10.14 0.62 -17.39
N SER A 181 9.93 0.65 -16.07
CA SER A 181 9.54 -0.51 -15.26
C SER A 181 8.03 -0.62 -15.09
N ILE A 182 7.27 0.43 -15.41
CA ILE A 182 5.81 0.47 -15.39
C ILE A 182 5.33 0.96 -16.75
N LYS A 183 4.36 0.28 -17.35
CA LYS A 183 3.78 0.74 -18.62
C LYS A 183 3.08 2.10 -18.45
N PRO A 184 3.21 3.03 -19.42
CA PRO A 184 2.51 4.31 -19.37
C PRO A 184 0.98 4.16 -19.26
N ASP A 185 0.42 3.12 -19.88
CA ASP A 185 -1.00 2.76 -19.91
C ASP A 185 -1.33 1.62 -18.94
N VAL A 186 -0.55 1.49 -17.85
CA VAL A 186 -0.77 0.45 -16.83
C VAL A 186 -2.23 0.43 -16.36
N ALA A 187 -2.82 -0.78 -16.40
CA ALA A 187 -4.17 -1.00 -15.89
C ALA A 187 -4.16 -0.92 -14.36
N ILE A 188 -5.05 -0.15 -13.77
CA ILE A 188 -5.20 -0.07 -12.30
C ILE A 188 -6.57 -0.66 -11.94
N ASN A 189 -6.56 -1.74 -11.18
CA ASN A 189 -7.74 -2.49 -10.77
C ASN A 189 -7.92 -2.41 -9.25
N PHE A 190 -9.12 -2.11 -8.79
CA PHE A 190 -9.44 -2.00 -7.37
C PHE A 190 -10.14 -3.26 -6.86
N HIS A 191 -9.65 -3.79 -5.74
CA HIS A 191 -10.19 -4.97 -5.07
C HIS A 191 -10.54 -4.64 -3.62
N VAL A 192 -11.72 -5.06 -3.17
CA VAL A 192 -12.10 -4.90 -1.76
C VAL A 192 -11.18 -5.76 -0.90
N GLU A 193 -10.63 -5.21 0.19
CA GLU A 193 -9.69 -5.89 1.10
C GLU A 193 -10.19 -7.25 1.60
N SER A 194 -11.45 -7.32 2.02
CA SER A 194 -12.07 -8.57 2.48
C SER A 194 -12.20 -9.61 1.36
N LEU A 195 -12.47 -9.18 0.11
CA LEU A 195 -12.55 -10.08 -1.04
C LEU A 195 -11.15 -10.53 -1.52
N ALA A 196 -10.15 -9.66 -1.45
CA ALA A 196 -8.77 -10.00 -1.74
C ALA A 196 -8.24 -11.04 -0.73
N SER A 197 -8.56 -10.84 0.55
CA SER A 197 -8.26 -11.80 1.63
C SER A 197 -8.98 -13.14 1.41
N ALA A 198 -10.26 -13.10 1.05
CA ALA A 198 -11.03 -14.30 0.69
C ALA A 198 -10.38 -15.04 -0.48
N HIS A 199 -9.98 -14.33 -1.53
CA HIS A 199 -9.31 -14.94 -2.67
C HIS A 199 -8.04 -15.67 -2.25
N MET A 200 -7.21 -15.08 -1.37
CA MET A 200 -6.00 -15.73 -0.85
C MET A 200 -6.27 -17.00 -0.04
N LEU A 201 -7.42 -17.09 0.64
CA LEU A 201 -7.80 -18.28 1.39
C LEU A 201 -8.44 -19.37 0.52
N PHE A 202 -9.03 -18.99 -0.61
CA PHE A 202 -9.81 -19.90 -1.46
C PHE A 202 -9.25 -20.05 -2.89
N TRP A 203 -8.01 -19.64 -3.14
CA TRP A 203 -7.42 -19.68 -4.48
C TRP A 203 -7.15 -21.10 -5.01
N SER A 204 -7.14 -22.12 -4.13
CA SER A 204 -6.93 -23.52 -4.52
C SER A 204 -7.95 -24.46 -3.88
N ARG A 205 -8.26 -25.55 -4.59
CA ARG A 205 -9.17 -26.60 -4.09
C ARG A 205 -8.69 -27.21 -2.77
N GLN A 206 -7.37 -27.33 -2.58
CA GLN A 206 -6.82 -27.86 -1.34
C GLN A 206 -7.16 -26.95 -0.15
N MET A 207 -6.93 -25.64 -0.28
CA MET A 207 -7.24 -24.69 0.80
C MET A 207 -8.75 -24.58 1.05
N ILE A 208 -9.57 -24.71 0.00
CA ILE A 208 -11.03 -24.81 0.17
C ILE A 208 -11.38 -26.02 1.04
N ILE A 209 -10.80 -27.19 0.80
CA ILE A 209 -11.08 -28.41 1.58
C ILE A 209 -10.62 -28.26 3.04
N ASP A 210 -9.48 -27.58 3.26
CA ASP A 210 -8.93 -27.38 4.60
C ASP A 210 -9.82 -26.45 5.46
N ILE A 211 -10.50 -25.48 4.84
CA ILE A 211 -11.37 -24.50 5.53
C ILE A 211 -12.83 -24.95 5.55
N ILE A 212 -13.29 -25.60 4.48
CA ILE A 212 -14.68 -26.03 4.24
C ILE A 212 -14.66 -27.55 4.07
N PRO A 213 -14.61 -28.33 5.17
CA PRO A 213 -14.52 -29.77 5.10
C PRO A 213 -15.83 -30.38 4.54
N PRO A 214 -15.76 -31.51 3.83
CA PRO A 214 -16.95 -32.19 3.33
C PRO A 214 -17.90 -32.67 4.45
N PRO A 215 -19.22 -32.82 4.16
CA PRO A 215 -19.87 -32.48 2.90
C PRO A 215 -19.99 -30.95 2.74
N LEU A 216 -19.70 -30.45 1.52
CA LEU A 216 -19.75 -29.03 1.14
C LEU A 216 -21.18 -28.48 1.25
N THR A 217 -21.67 -28.27 2.47
CA THR A 217 -22.91 -27.54 2.75
C THR A 217 -22.69 -26.06 2.47
N SER A 218 -23.72 -25.34 2.01
CA SER A 218 -23.66 -23.88 1.88
C SER A 218 -23.27 -23.26 3.22
N MET A 219 -22.15 -22.55 3.25
CA MET A 219 -21.63 -21.89 4.46
C MET A 219 -21.62 -20.39 4.27
N LEU A 220 -22.00 -19.66 5.33
CA LEU A 220 -21.79 -18.22 5.43
C LEU A 220 -20.38 -17.98 6.00
N LEU A 221 -19.50 -17.38 5.19
CA LEU A 221 -18.19 -16.95 5.66
C LEU A 221 -18.22 -15.47 6.02
N VAL A 222 -17.78 -15.16 7.24
CA VAL A 222 -17.64 -13.80 7.74
C VAL A 222 -16.16 -13.50 7.86
N PHE A 223 -15.70 -12.50 7.10
CA PHE A 223 -14.35 -11.97 7.22
C PHE A 223 -14.37 -10.80 8.17
N LEU A 224 -13.66 -10.94 9.29
CA LEU A 224 -13.46 -9.87 10.26
C LEU A 224 -12.03 -9.34 10.09
N ASP A 225 -11.93 -8.13 9.56
CA ASP A 225 -10.66 -7.44 9.35
C ASP A 225 -10.51 -6.33 10.38
N PHE A 226 -9.69 -6.58 11.40
CA PHE A 226 -9.37 -5.64 12.46
C PHE A 226 -8.03 -4.97 12.15
N GLY A 227 -8.07 -3.85 11.43
CA GLY A 227 -6.90 -3.01 11.18
C GLY A 227 -6.48 -2.15 12.39
N GLY A 228 -5.23 -1.70 12.41
CA GLY A 228 -4.61 -1.08 13.61
C GLY A 228 -5.19 0.25 14.07
N TYR A 229 -5.93 1.00 13.22
CA TYR A 229 -6.67 2.20 13.64
C TYR A 229 -8.19 1.99 13.70
N THR A 230 -8.68 0.80 13.32
CA THR A 230 -10.11 0.49 13.30
C THR A 230 -10.66 0.09 14.68
N MET A 231 -9.79 -0.05 15.69
CA MET A 231 -10.17 -0.15 17.10
C MET A 231 -9.36 0.83 17.94
N LEU A 232 -9.91 2.02 18.19
CA LEU A 232 -9.65 2.67 19.46
C LEU A 232 -10.47 1.91 20.50
N SER A 233 -9.78 1.21 21.41
CA SER A 233 -10.41 0.61 22.58
C SER A 233 -11.09 1.70 23.40
N PHE A 234 -12.42 1.73 23.40
CA PHE A 234 -13.16 2.48 24.41
C PHE A 234 -12.88 1.85 25.78
N PRO A 235 -12.39 2.60 26.78
CA PRO A 235 -12.35 2.14 28.16
C PRO A 235 -13.76 1.96 28.74
#